data_AF-A0A075FKM0-F1
#
_entry.id   AF-A0A075FKM0-F1
#
_cell.length_a   1.000
_cell.length_b   1.000
_cell.length_c   1.000
_cell.angle_alpha   90.00
_cell.angle_beta   90.00
_cell.angle_gamma   90.00
#
_symmetry.space_group_name_H-M   'P 1'
#
loop_
_entity.id
_entity.type
_entity.pdbx_description
1 polymer ?
#
loop_
_entity_poly.entity_id
_entity_poly.type
_entity_poly.pdbx_seq_one_letter_code
_entity_poly.pdbx_strand_id
1 'polypeptide(L)'
;MDTKNIGLRNIEVADTKISYIDGQKGKLIYRGYDILDLTKNSNFEETCFLLLHDELPTKSEYSNFKTELVDARVIPKQMQINMGNWRKDADPMDVLQAFVAAFGGYYDEEFSTKEASYSRAINLIAKVPTIVSSWHRIRNGKKS
;
A
#
# COMPACT_ATOMS: atom_id res chain seq x y z
N MET A 1 31.16 -21.60 20.73
CA MET A 1 30.28 -20.49 21.15
C MET A 1 29.31 -20.31 20.00
N ASP A 2 28.09 -20.84 20.12
CA ASP A 2 27.11 -20.75 19.03
C ASP A 2 26.63 -19.32 18.87
N THR A 3 26.86 -18.75 17.70
CA THR A 3 26.44 -17.38 17.37
C THR A 3 24.92 -17.36 17.32
N LYS A 4 24.27 -16.76 18.32
CA LYS A 4 22.81 -16.61 18.37
C LYS A 4 22.32 -15.82 17.16
N ASN A 5 21.48 -16.44 16.33
CA ASN A 5 20.89 -15.80 15.16
C ASN A 5 19.72 -14.89 15.56
N ILE A 6 20.01 -13.62 15.86
CA ILE A 6 19.02 -12.61 16.27
C ILE A 6 18.24 -11.98 15.10
N GLY A 7 18.59 -12.30 13.85
CA GLY A 7 18.05 -11.64 12.66
C GLY A 7 17.23 -12.55 11.74
N LEU A 8 16.81 -13.73 12.21
CA LEU A 8 16.03 -14.72 11.44
C LEU A 8 16.69 -15.19 10.14
N ARG A 9 18.03 -15.12 10.03
CA ARG A 9 18.74 -15.57 8.81
C ARG A 9 18.52 -17.06 8.59
N ASN A 10 18.13 -17.46 7.38
CA ASN A 10 17.83 -18.86 7.05
C ASN A 10 16.71 -19.48 7.92
N ILE A 11 15.79 -18.66 8.46
CA ILE A 11 14.59 -19.13 9.15
C ILE A 11 13.38 -18.87 8.26
N GLU A 12 12.68 -19.94 7.87
CA GLU A 12 11.41 -19.87 7.18
C GLU A 12 10.30 -19.55 8.19
N VAL A 13 9.54 -18.47 7.95
CA VAL A 13 8.51 -17.97 8.88
C VAL A 13 7.10 -18.36 8.44
N ALA A 14 6.85 -18.41 7.13
CA ALA A 14 5.55 -18.72 6.56
C ALA A 14 5.68 -19.14 5.08
N ASP A 15 4.72 -19.93 4.61
CA ASP A 15 4.50 -20.18 3.19
C ASP A 15 3.78 -18.99 2.54
N THR A 16 4.16 -18.64 1.31
CA THR A 16 3.53 -17.55 0.57
C THR A 16 3.31 -17.91 -0.90
N LYS A 17 2.16 -17.47 -1.42
CA LYS A 17 1.85 -17.51 -2.86
C LYS A 17 2.05 -16.15 -3.53
N ILE A 18 2.45 -15.12 -2.79
CA ILE A 18 2.45 -13.72 -3.27
C ILE A 18 3.65 -13.46 -4.19
N SER A 19 4.85 -13.81 -3.75
CA SER A 19 6.07 -13.51 -4.48
C SER A 19 7.13 -14.58 -4.27
N TYR A 20 8.00 -14.72 -5.27
CA TYR A 20 9.20 -15.55 -5.20
C TYR A 20 10.42 -14.71 -5.56
N ILE A 21 11.52 -14.90 -4.82
CA ILE A 21 12.78 -14.18 -4.99
C ILE A 21 13.92 -15.20 -5.14
N ASP A 22 14.63 -15.16 -6.26
CA ASP A 22 15.91 -15.85 -6.45
C ASP A 22 17.03 -14.81 -6.40
N GLY A 23 17.67 -14.67 -5.24
CA GLY A 23 18.75 -13.71 -5.02
C GLY A 23 20.03 -14.03 -5.78
N GLN A 24 20.24 -15.28 -6.20
CA GLN A 24 21.44 -15.65 -6.97
C GLN A 24 21.31 -15.27 -8.44
N LYS A 25 20.11 -15.44 -9.00
CA LYS A 25 19.80 -15.07 -10.39
C LYS A 25 19.22 -13.67 -10.54
N GLY A 26 18.98 -12.97 -9.44
CA GLY A 26 18.38 -11.64 -9.43
C GLY A 26 16.93 -11.64 -9.94
N LYS A 27 16.18 -12.73 -9.73
CA LYS A 27 14.82 -12.88 -10.24
C LYS A 27 13.79 -12.54 -9.17
N LEU A 28 12.79 -11.73 -9.53
CA LEU A 28 11.64 -11.41 -8.69
C LEU A 28 10.36 -11.73 -9.46
N ILE A 29 9.50 -12.54 -8.84
CA ILE A 29 8.26 -13.03 -9.44
C ILE A 29 7.10 -12.63 -8.52
N TYR A 30 6.04 -12.04 -9.08
CA TYR A 30 4.78 -11.78 -8.39
C TYR A 30 3.69 -12.69 -8.97
N ARG A 31 3.08 -13.53 -8.13
CA ARG A 31 1.98 -14.44 -8.52
C ARG A 31 2.26 -15.25 -9.81
N GLY A 32 3.52 -15.65 -10.02
CA GLY A 32 3.95 -16.38 -11.21
C GLY A 32 4.45 -15.53 -12.38
N TYR A 33 4.27 -14.21 -12.35
CA TYR A 33 4.74 -13.26 -13.38
C TYR A 33 6.10 -12.66 -13.02
N ASP A 34 7.01 -12.61 -13.98
CA ASP A 34 8.28 -11.89 -13.80
C ASP A 34 8.02 -10.39 -13.61
N ILE A 35 8.69 -9.75 -12.64
CA ILE A 35 8.54 -8.32 -12.41
C ILE A 35 8.86 -7.50 -13.66
N LEU A 36 9.81 -7.94 -14.49
CA LEU A 36 10.17 -7.23 -15.71
C LEU A 36 9.04 -7.26 -16.74
N ASP A 37 8.27 -8.34 -16.79
CA ASP A 37 7.12 -8.44 -17.68
C ASP A 37 5.97 -7.54 -17.20
N LEU A 38 5.74 -7.50 -15.88
CA LEU A 38 4.75 -6.59 -15.28
C LEU A 38 5.10 -5.12 -15.54
N THR A 39 6.37 -4.73 -15.39
CA THR A 39 6.78 -3.33 -15.63
C THR A 39 6.65 -2.88 -17.09
N LYS A 40 6.72 -3.82 -18.04
CA LYS A 40 6.62 -3.53 -19.49
C LYS A 40 5.19 -3.56 -20.00
N ASN A 41 4.39 -4.50 -19.50
CA ASN A 41 3.09 -4.85 -20.09
C ASN A 41 1.90 -4.54 -19.19
N SER A 42 2.13 -4.11 -17.95
CA SER A 42 1.08 -3.82 -16.98
C SER A 42 1.25 -2.44 -16.35
N ASN A 43 0.33 -2.08 -15.47
CA ASN A 43 0.36 -0.84 -14.70
C ASN A 43 0.22 -1.10 -13.19
N PHE A 44 0.30 -0.03 -12.41
CA PHE A 44 0.23 -0.11 -10.96
C PHE A 44 -1.09 -0.72 -10.48
N GLU A 45 -2.22 -0.29 -11.03
CA GLU A 45 -3.55 -0.76 -10.64
C GLU A 45 -3.76 -2.24 -10.98
N GLU A 46 -3.36 -2.69 -12.17
CA GLU A 46 -3.39 -4.12 -12.54
C GLU A 46 -2.50 -4.98 -11.64
N THR A 47 -1.31 -4.48 -11.29
CA THR A 47 -0.40 -5.19 -10.37
C THR A 47 -0.98 -5.24 -8.95
N CYS A 48 -1.64 -4.17 -8.49
CA CYS A 48 -2.37 -4.18 -7.22
C CYS A 48 -3.50 -5.20 -7.24
N PHE A 49 -4.26 -5.26 -8.33
CA PHE A 49 -5.32 -6.24 -8.51
C PHE A 49 -4.76 -7.67 -8.44
N LEU A 50 -3.68 -7.95 -9.18
CA LEU A 50 -2.97 -9.24 -9.17
C LEU A 50 -2.55 -9.68 -7.76
N LEU A 51 -1.97 -8.77 -6.98
CA LEU A 51 -1.48 -9.11 -5.64
C LEU A 51 -2.64 -9.42 -4.66
N LEU A 52 -3.78 -8.73 -4.81
CA LEU A 52 -4.97 -8.89 -3.99
C LEU A 52 -5.84 -10.09 -4.40
N HIS A 53 -5.98 -10.34 -5.71
CA HIS A 53 -6.94 -11.29 -6.29
C HIS A 53 -6.28 -12.52 -6.94
N ASP A 54 -4.97 -12.68 -6.79
CA ASP A 54 -4.16 -13.79 -7.29
C ASP A 54 -3.96 -13.85 -8.82
N GLU A 55 -4.82 -13.21 -9.61
CA GLU A 55 -4.79 -13.21 -11.08
C GLU A 55 -4.86 -11.80 -11.68
N LEU A 56 -4.42 -11.65 -12.94
CA LEU A 56 -4.55 -10.38 -13.66
C LEU A 56 -6.02 -10.11 -13.99
N PRO A 57 -6.48 -8.84 -13.93
CA PRO A 57 -7.87 -8.51 -14.14
C PRO A 57 -8.28 -8.69 -15.60
N THR A 58 -9.52 -9.11 -15.83
CA THR A 58 -10.20 -8.87 -17.09
C THR A 58 -10.48 -7.37 -17.28
N LYS A 59 -10.84 -6.97 -18.51
CA LYS A 59 -11.16 -5.56 -18.80
C LYS A 59 -12.27 -4.99 -17.92
N SER A 60 -13.28 -5.80 -17.59
CA SER A 60 -14.38 -5.38 -16.72
C SER A 60 -13.94 -5.21 -15.27
N GLU A 61 -13.20 -6.18 -14.75
CA GLU A 61 -12.67 -6.13 -13.37
C GLU A 61 -11.72 -4.96 -13.18
N TYR A 62 -10.84 -4.72 -14.16
CA TYR A 62 -9.94 -3.57 -14.15
C TYR A 62 -10.71 -2.25 -14.10
N SER A 63 -11.77 -2.10 -14.90
CA SER A 63 -12.58 -0.88 -14.91
C SER A 63 -13.28 -0.65 -13.57
N ASN A 64 -13.79 -1.71 -12.95
CA ASN A 64 -14.43 -1.64 -11.64
C ASN A 64 -13.42 -1.28 -10.55
N PHE A 65 -12.31 -2.01 -10.48
CA PHE A 65 -11.25 -1.79 -9.51
C PHE A 65 -10.65 -0.38 -9.60
N LYS A 66 -10.46 0.13 -10.83
CA LYS A 66 -10.02 1.51 -11.04
C LYS A 66 -11.01 2.52 -10.49
N THR A 67 -12.31 2.28 -10.64
CA THR A 67 -13.36 3.15 -10.11
C THR A 67 -13.35 3.14 -8.59
N GLU A 68 -13.28 1.95 -7.97
CA GLU A 68 -13.15 1.79 -6.52
C GLU A 68 -11.94 2.54 -5.96
N LEU A 69 -10.78 2.41 -6.61
CA LEU A 69 -9.57 3.13 -6.23
C LEU A 69 -9.74 4.65 -6.34
N VAL A 70 -10.42 5.16 -7.37
CA VAL A 70 -10.67 6.59 -7.56
C VAL A 70 -11.58 7.14 -6.46
N ASP A 71 -12.68 6.45 -6.19
CA ASP A 71 -13.67 6.87 -5.19
C ASP A 71 -13.08 6.84 -3.78
N ALA A 72 -12.14 5.92 -3.53
CA ALA A 72 -11.44 5.82 -2.27
C ALA A 72 -10.30 6.86 -2.08
N ARG A 73 -9.96 7.74 -3.03
CA ARG A 73 -8.78 8.65 -2.85
C ARG A 73 -8.99 9.75 -1.81
N VAL A 74 -10.23 10.12 -1.54
CA VAL A 74 -10.55 11.26 -0.67
C VAL A 74 -10.18 10.94 0.78
N ILE A 75 -9.41 11.83 1.40
CA ILE A 75 -9.08 11.78 2.83
C ILE A 75 -9.92 12.80 3.60
N PRO A 76 -10.26 12.54 4.87
CA PRO A 76 -11.06 13.47 5.68
C PRO A 76 -10.42 14.87 5.76
N LYS A 77 -11.23 15.93 5.61
CA LYS A 77 -10.74 17.32 5.71
C LYS A 77 -10.05 17.60 7.04
N GLN A 78 -10.56 17.03 8.14
CA GLN A 78 -9.97 17.17 9.46
C GLN A 78 -8.55 16.60 9.52
N MET A 79 -8.28 15.52 8.79
CA MET A 79 -6.96 14.92 8.69
C MET A 79 -5.96 15.88 8.02
N GLN A 80 -6.36 16.56 6.94
CA GLN A 80 -5.54 17.57 6.27
C GLN A 80 -5.27 18.79 7.16
N ILE A 81 -6.28 19.23 7.93
CA ILE A 81 -6.12 20.31 8.92
C ILE A 81 -5.10 19.89 9.98
N ASN A 82 -5.21 18.66 10.50
CA ASN A 82 -4.31 18.13 11.50
C ASN A 82 -2.87 18.05 10.98
N MET A 83 -2.65 17.68 9.71
CA MET A 83 -1.32 17.73 9.07
C MET A 83 -0.73 19.14 9.10
N GLY A 84 -1.57 20.18 8.95
CA GLY A 84 -1.14 21.59 8.99
C GLY A 84 -0.59 22.05 10.34
N ASN A 85 -0.88 21.31 11.42
CA ASN A 85 -0.39 21.64 12.77
C ASN A 85 1.00 21.06 13.05
N TRP A 86 1.55 20.23 12.15
CA TRP A 86 2.86 19.61 12.32
C TRP A 86 3.99 20.55 11.88
N ARG A 87 5.19 20.32 12.44
CA ARG A 87 6.40 21.04 12.03
C ARG A 87 6.71 20.71 10.55
N LYS A 88 6.94 21.72 9.70
CA LYS A 88 7.11 21.54 8.24
C LYS A 88 8.35 20.72 7.84
N ASP A 89 9.29 20.58 8.76
CA ASP A 89 10.51 19.79 8.66
C ASP A 89 10.39 18.42 9.34
N ALA A 90 9.19 18.02 9.79
CA ALA A 90 8.94 16.66 10.25
C ALA A 90 9.31 15.64 9.16
N ASP A 91 9.85 14.50 9.59
CA ASP A 91 10.25 13.45 8.67
C ASP A 91 9.01 12.93 7.90
N PRO A 92 9.06 12.82 6.56
CA PRO A 92 7.93 12.34 5.77
C PRO A 92 7.39 10.98 6.22
N MET A 93 8.26 10.09 6.73
CA MET A 93 7.86 8.77 7.20
C MET A 93 7.15 8.84 8.55
N ASP A 94 7.54 9.73 9.46
CA ASP A 94 6.84 9.96 10.74
C ASP A 94 5.40 10.43 10.49
N VAL A 95 5.25 11.36 9.54
CA VAL A 95 3.94 11.86 9.11
C VAL A 95 3.13 10.74 8.49
N LEU A 96 3.69 10.00 7.52
CA LEU A 96 3.00 8.89 6.88
C LEU A 96 2.54 7.83 7.90
N GLN A 97 3.41 7.45 8.83
CA GLN A 97 3.11 6.47 9.88
C GLN A 97 1.93 6.94 10.76
N ALA A 98 1.98 8.18 11.25
CA ALA A 98 0.94 8.72 12.12
C ALA A 98 -0.42 8.82 11.41
N PHE A 99 -0.42 9.29 10.17
CA PHE A 99 -1.65 9.51 9.42
C PHE A 99 -2.25 8.23 8.85
N VAL A 100 -1.44 7.21 8.53
CA VAL A 100 -1.95 5.87 8.23
C VAL A 100 -2.59 5.23 9.47
N ALA A 101 -1.97 5.35 10.65
CA ALA A 101 -2.55 4.86 11.90
C ALA A 101 -3.86 5.58 12.26
N ALA A 102 -3.91 6.90 12.04
CA ALA A 102 -5.10 7.71 12.31
C ALA A 102 -6.32 7.27 11.50
N PHE A 103 -6.16 6.65 10.32
CA PHE A 103 -7.29 6.11 9.56
C PHE A 103 -8.12 5.11 10.36
N GLY A 104 -7.51 4.31 11.23
CA GLY A 104 -8.25 3.38 12.08
C GLY A 104 -9.30 4.06 12.96
N GLY A 105 -9.15 5.35 13.28
CA GLY A 105 -10.14 6.12 14.04
C GLY A 105 -11.22 6.81 13.18
N TYR A 106 -11.07 6.83 11.85
CA TYR A 106 -12.05 7.41 10.93
C TYR A 106 -13.01 6.38 10.32
N TYR A 107 -12.77 5.09 10.53
CA TYR A 107 -13.59 3.99 10.01
C TYR A 107 -14.06 3.11 11.15
N ASP A 108 -15.38 2.93 11.23
CA ASP A 108 -16.04 2.03 12.19
C ASP A 108 -16.35 0.72 11.45
N GLU A 109 -15.36 -0.15 11.34
CA GLU A 109 -15.50 -1.45 10.68
C GLU A 109 -15.36 -2.58 11.71
N GLU A 110 -16.37 -3.45 11.80
CA GLU A 110 -16.27 -4.70 12.56
C GLU A 110 -15.15 -5.58 11.97
N PHE A 111 -14.18 -5.89 12.83
CA PHE A 111 -12.94 -6.54 12.45
C PHE A 111 -13.15 -8.05 12.31
N SER A 112 -13.00 -8.61 11.10
CA SER A 112 -12.42 -9.96 10.87
C SER A 112 -12.70 -10.56 9.48
N THR A 113 -13.60 -9.99 8.68
CA THR A 113 -13.96 -10.63 7.39
C THR A 113 -12.90 -10.39 6.31
N LYS A 114 -12.87 -11.30 5.34
CA LYS A 114 -11.98 -11.18 4.17
C LYS A 114 -12.34 -9.93 3.36
N GLU A 115 -13.63 -9.67 3.22
CA GLU A 115 -14.20 -8.55 2.48
C GLU A 115 -13.85 -7.20 3.14
N ALA A 116 -13.93 -7.10 4.47
CA ALA A 116 -13.47 -5.92 5.20
C ALA A 116 -11.96 -5.69 5.01
N SER A 117 -11.17 -6.78 5.02
CA SER A 117 -9.73 -6.70 4.78
C SER A 117 -9.41 -6.19 3.36
N TYR A 118 -10.16 -6.62 2.35
CA TYR A 118 -10.04 -6.10 0.98
C TYR A 118 -10.44 -4.62 0.88
N SER A 119 -11.57 -4.23 1.45
CA SER A 119 -12.00 -2.83 1.51
C SER A 119 -10.90 -1.94 2.11
N ARG A 120 -10.28 -2.39 3.21
CA ARG A 120 -9.16 -1.67 3.84
C ARG A 120 -7.93 -1.60 2.96
N ALA A 121 -7.58 -2.67 2.26
CA ALA A 121 -6.46 -2.68 1.33
C ALA A 121 -6.68 -1.66 0.20
N ILE A 122 -7.88 -1.63 -0.40
CA ILE A 122 -8.27 -0.66 -1.44
C ILE A 122 -8.16 0.77 -0.89
N ASN A 123 -8.73 1.01 0.29
CA ASN A 123 -8.65 2.32 0.96
C ASN A 123 -7.21 2.77 1.20
N LEU A 124 -6.33 1.90 1.69
CA LEU A 124 -4.93 2.23 1.92
C LEU A 124 -4.18 2.50 0.62
N ILE A 125 -4.33 1.65 -0.39
CA ILE A 125 -3.71 1.83 -1.72
C ILE A 125 -4.12 3.18 -2.32
N ALA A 126 -5.41 3.53 -2.23
CA ALA A 126 -5.94 4.77 -2.78
C ALA A 126 -5.51 6.02 -1.99
N LYS A 127 -5.44 5.94 -0.66
CA LYS A 127 -5.27 7.12 0.21
C LYS A 127 -3.83 7.44 0.56
N VAL A 128 -2.92 6.46 0.59
CA VAL A 128 -1.50 6.71 0.87
C VAL A 128 -0.89 7.75 -0.10
N PRO A 129 -1.12 7.68 -1.42
CA PRO A 129 -0.68 8.74 -2.34
C PRO A 129 -1.29 10.11 -2.04
N THR A 130 -2.56 10.17 -1.63
CA THR A 130 -3.22 11.41 -1.22
C THR A 130 -2.56 11.99 0.04
N ILE A 131 -2.22 11.17 1.04
CA ILE A 131 -1.49 11.63 2.23
C ILE A 131 -0.14 12.22 1.84
N VAL A 132 0.64 11.47 1.05
CA VAL A 132 1.98 11.90 0.64
C VAL A 132 1.93 13.22 -0.13
N SER A 133 0.97 13.35 -1.06
CA SER A 133 0.80 14.57 -1.84
C SER A 133 0.28 15.75 -1.01
N SER A 134 -0.69 15.53 -0.11
CA SER A 134 -1.18 16.54 0.84
C SER A 134 -0.05 17.04 1.75
N TRP A 135 0.73 16.13 2.34
CA TRP A 135 1.87 16.51 3.18
C TRP A 135 2.91 17.31 2.40
N HIS A 136 3.27 16.85 1.20
CA HIS A 136 4.20 17.56 0.32
C HIS A 136 3.70 18.97 -0.01
N ARG A 137 2.39 19.18 -0.22
CA ARG A 137 1.82 20.51 -0.48
C ARG A 137 1.89 21.40 0.78
N ILE A 138 1.46 20.87 1.92
CA ILE A 138 1.43 21.57 3.21
C ILE A 138 2.83 22.06 3.62
N ARG A 139 3.84 21.18 3.58
CA ARG A 139 5.20 21.56 3.97
C ARG A 139 5.82 22.61 3.05
N ASN A 140 5.37 22.66 1.79
CA ASN A 140 5.79 23.65 0.79
C ASN A 140 4.87 24.88 0.72
N GLY A 141 3.93 25.05 1.66
CA GLY A 141 3.04 26.21 1.70
C GLY A 141 2.03 26.29 0.54
N LYS A 142 1.81 25.19 -0.18
CA LYS A 142 0.78 25.08 -1.22
C LYS A 142 -0.54 24.66 -0.57
N LYS A 143 -1.67 25.17 -1.07
CA LYS A 143 -3.00 24.74 -0.59
C LYS A 143 -3.14 23.23 -0.78
N SER A 144 -3.58 22.48 0.23
CA SER A 144 -3.89 21.03 0.11
C SER A 144 -4.90 20.82 -1.02
#